data_AF-A0A316DFF5-F1
#
_entry.id   AF-A0A316DFF5-F1
#
_cell.length_a   1.000
_cell.length_b   1.000
_cell.length_c   1.000
_cell.angle_alpha   90.00
_cell.angle_beta   90.00
_cell.angle_gamma   90.00
#
_symmetry.space_group_name_H-M   'P 1'
#
loop_
_entity.id
_entity.type
_entity.pdbx_description
1 polymer ?
#
loop_
_entity_poly.entity_id
_entity_poly.type
_entity_poly.pdbx_seq_one_letter_code
_entity_poly.pdbx_strand_id
1 'polypeptide(L)' 'MKDDIFDAINAAEQAESLDDIPNIKKLKGYTVYYRIRTGDYRIGLKWNDDEKILYFVTFNHRKDIYKTFP' A
#
# COMPACT_ATOMS: atom_id res chain seq x y z
N MET A 1 0.57 -10.95 -11.22
CA MET A 1 0.60 -9.47 -11.13
C MET A 1 -0.80 -8.88 -11.08
N LYS A 2 -1.66 -9.08 -12.09
CA LYS A 2 -3.05 -8.59 -12.02
C LYS A 2 -3.80 -9.18 -10.83
N ASP A 3 -3.68 -10.50 -10.66
CA ASP A 3 -4.33 -11.22 -9.55
C ASP A 3 -3.79 -10.75 -8.19
N ASP A 4 -2.46 -10.67 -8.02
CA ASP A 4 -1.86 -10.19 -6.76
C ASP A 4 -2.29 -8.76 -6.37
N ILE A 5 -2.49 -7.88 -7.36
CA ILE A 5 -2.96 -6.51 -7.11
C ILE A 5 -4.44 -6.52 -6.72
N PHE A 6 -5.25 -7.30 -7.42
CA PHE A 6 -6.67 -7.46 -7.11
C PHE A 6 -6.85 -8.02 -5.70
N ASP A 7 -6.11 -9.06 -5.33
CA ASP A 7 -6.12 -9.66 -4.01
C ASP A 7 -5.72 -8.65 -2.92
N ALA A 8 -4.71 -7.82 -3.18
CA ALA A 8 -4.30 -6.78 -2.24
C ALA A 8 -5.36 -5.69 -2.05
N ILE A 9 -6.09 -5.31 -3.11
CA ILE A 9 -7.18 -4.33 -3.03
C ILE A 9 -8.35 -4.91 -2.23
N ASN A 10 -8.78 -6.12 -2.56
CA ASN A 10 -9.88 -6.78 -1.84
C ASN A 10 -9.55 -6.98 -0.37
N ALA A 11 -8.32 -7.41 -0.05
CA ALA A 11 -7.90 -7.58 1.34
C ALA A 11 -7.90 -6.25 2.10
N ALA A 12 -7.54 -5.14 1.45
CA ALA A 12 -7.60 -3.81 2.05
C ALA A 12 -9.04 -3.31 2.25
N GLU A 13 -9.96 -3.66 1.34
CA GLU A 13 -11.38 -3.28 1.44
C GLU A 13 -12.11 -4.02 2.57
N GLN A 14 -11.72 -5.26 2.86
CA GLN A 14 -12.31 -6.08 3.93
C GLN A 14 -11.64 -5.88 5.29
N ALA A 15 -10.58 -5.09 5.38
CA ALA A 15 -9.84 -4.86 6.62
C ALA A 15 -10.54 -3.84 7.53
N GLU A 16 -10.59 -4.13 8.83
CA GLU A 16 -11.15 -3.20 9.83
C GLU A 16 -10.13 -2.12 10.24
N SER A 17 -8.83 -2.44 10.13
CA SER A 17 -7.73 -1.52 10.40
C SER A 17 -6.58 -1.69 9.42
N LEU A 18 -5.67 -0.70 9.37
CA LEU A 18 -4.50 -0.78 8.51
C LEU A 18 -3.60 -1.98 8.84
N ASP A 19 -3.54 -2.40 10.11
CA ASP A 19 -2.67 -3.50 10.54
C ASP A 19 -3.21 -4.87 10.11
N ASP A 20 -4.50 -4.97 9.77
CA ASP A 20 -5.13 -6.20 9.26
C ASP A 20 -4.80 -6.46 7.79
N ILE A 21 -4.32 -5.44 7.07
CA ILE A 21 -4.03 -5.54 5.64
C ILE A 21 -2.77 -6.41 5.44
N PRO A 22 -2.85 -7.54 4.71
CA PRO A 22 -1.71 -8.43 4.54
C PRO A 22 -0.52 -7.73 3.85
N ASN A 23 0.69 -8.00 4.36
CA ASN A 23 1.95 -7.47 3.84
C ASN A 23 2.07 -5.93 3.84
N ILE A 24 1.18 -5.23 4.54
CA ILE A 24 1.32 -3.79 4.74
C ILE A 24 2.50 -3.47 5.65
N LYS A 25 3.21 -2.38 5.36
CA LYS A 25 4.22 -1.79 6.25
C LYS A 25 4.21 -0.28 6.14
N LYS A 26 4.20 0.38 7.29
CA LYS A 26 4.48 1.81 7.39
C LYS A 26 5.90 2.12 6.90
N LEU A 27 6.04 3.21 6.14
CA LEU A 27 7.33 3.62 5.59
C LEU A 27 8.10 4.42 6.63
N LYS A 28 9.38 4.07 6.82
CA LYS A 28 10.24 4.76 7.79
C LYS A 28 10.44 6.21 7.37
N GLY A 29 10.36 7.13 8.33
CA GLY A 29 10.50 8.57 8.08
C GLY A 29 9.21 9.26 7.62
N TYR A 30 8.12 8.51 7.43
CA TYR A 30 6.83 9.07 7.01
C TYR A 30 5.72 8.73 8.01
N THR A 31 4.81 9.68 8.22
CA THR A 31 3.71 9.57 9.19
C THR A 31 2.48 8.89 8.60
N VAL A 32 2.23 9.07 7.30
CA VAL A 32 0.98 8.70 6.64
C VAL A 32 1.14 7.72 5.47
N TYR A 33 2.38 7.37 5.11
CA TYR A 33 2.65 6.50 3.96
C TYR A 33 2.97 5.06 4.36
N TYR A 34 2.40 4.13 3.58
CA TYR A 34 2.53 2.70 3.76
C TYR A 34 2.84 2.05 2.41
N ARG A 35 3.30 0.79 2.44
CA ARG A 35 3.39 -0.06 1.25
C ARG A 35 2.75 -1.41 1.51
N ILE A 36 2.20 -2.03 0.47
CA ILE A 36 1.97 -3.48 0.42
C ILE A 36 3.02 -4.10 -0.50
N ARG A 37 3.59 -5.25 -0.10
CA ARG A 37 4.52 -6.02 -0.94
C ARG A 37 3.77 -7.14 -1.68
N THR A 38 3.83 -7.11 -3.01
CA THR A 38 3.28 -8.17 -3.88
C THR A 38 4.39 -8.70 -4.79
N GLY A 39 5.10 -9.74 -4.32
CA GLY A 39 6.27 -10.28 -5.01
C GLY A 39 7.34 -9.21 -5.32
N ASP A 40 7.55 -8.96 -6.61
CA ASP A 40 8.50 -7.97 -7.14
C ASP A 40 7.93 -6.55 -7.30
N TYR A 41 6.64 -6.38 -7.03
CA TYR A 41 5.95 -5.09 -7.04
C TYR A 41 5.70 -4.57 -5.64
N ARG A 42 5.45 -3.27 -5.55
CA ARG A 42 5.04 -2.58 -4.33
C ARG A 42 3.87 -1.68 -4.67
N ILE A 43 2.91 -1.68 -3.78
CA ILE A 43 1.74 -0.82 -3.85
C ILE A 43 1.95 0.28 -2.82
N GLY A 44 2.01 1.51 -3.28
CA GLY A 44 2.15 2.68 -2.42
C GLY A 44 0.80 3.16 -1.93
N LEU A 45 0.71 3.40 -0.62
CA LEU A 45 -0.53 3.79 0.06
C LEU A 45 -0.34 5.07 0.87
N LYS A 46 -1.40 5.87 0.97
CA LYS A 46 -1.48 7.04 1.85
C LYS A 46 -2.74 6.95 2.70
N TRP A 47 -2.60 7.02 4.02
CA TRP A 47 -3.71 7.13 4.95
C TRP A 47 -4.06 8.60 5.18
N ASN A 48 -5.32 8.97 5.01
CA ASN A 48 -5.87 10.24 5.48
C ASN A 48 -6.67 9.98 6.75
N ASP A 49 -6.15 10.45 7.89
CA ASP A 49 -6.76 10.18 9.19
C ASP A 49 -8.02 11.02 9.44
N ASP A 50 -8.12 12.21 8.85
CA ASP A 50 -9.27 13.10 9.00
C ASP A 50 -10.50 12.54 8.28
N GLU A 51 -10.29 12.04 7.05
CA GLU A 51 -11.36 11.50 6.21
C GLU A 51 -11.57 9.98 6.39
N LYS A 52 -10.66 9.30 7.11
CA LYS A 52 -10.61 7.85 7.25
C LYS A 52 -10.56 7.12 5.89
N ILE A 53 -9.76 7.67 4.95
CA ILE A 53 -9.60 7.15 3.59
C ILE A 53 -8.19 6.59 3.40
N LEU A 54 -8.10 5.39 2.82
CA LEU A 54 -6.85 4.81 2.33
C LEU A 54 -6.74 4.99 0.82
N TYR A 55 -5.76 5.77 0.36
CA TYR A 55 -5.49 5.98 -1.06
C TYR A 55 -4.45 5.00 -1.59
N PHE A 56 -4.75 4.40 -2.73
CA PHE A 56 -3.78 3.68 -3.56
C PHE A 56 -3.10 4.66 -4.51
N VAL A 57 -1.84 5.00 -4.21
CA VAL A 57 -1.11 6.09 -4.89
C VAL A 57 -0.32 5.58 -6.10
N THR A 58 0.30 4.41 -5.99
CA THR A 58 1.11 3.85 -7.07
C THR A 58 1.20 2.33 -7.00
N PHE A 59 1.37 1.71 -8.16
CA PHE A 59 1.62 0.27 -8.30
C PHE A 59 2.86 0.13 -9.18
N ASN A 60 4.02 -0.12 -8.57
CA ASN A 60 5.27 -0.08 -9.32
C ASN A 60 6.24 -1.18 -8.91
N HIS A 61 7.13 -1.55 -9.83
CA HIS A 61 8.16 -2.54 -9.59
C HIS A 61 9.17 -2.02 -8.56
N ARG A 62 9.80 -2.93 -7.80
CA ARG A 62 10.73 -2.57 -6.72
C ARG A 62 11.89 -1.67 -7.12
N LYS A 63 12.33 -1.79 -8.37
CA LYS A 63 13.47 -1.04 -8.91
C LYS A 63 13.13 0.41 -9.20
N ASP A 64 11.84 0.73 -9.34
CA ASP A 64 11.38 2.01 -9.85
C ASP A 64 10.59 2.79 -8.81
N ILE A 65 9.90 2.10 -7.88
CA ILE A 65 9.08 2.78 -6.88
C ILE A 65 9.88 3.78 -6.03
N TYR A 66 11.12 3.47 -5.68
CA TYR A 66 11.96 4.36 -4.85
C TYR A 66 12.39 5.66 -5.55
N LYS A 67 12.21 5.77 -6.87
CA LYS A 67 12.45 7.02 -7.60
C LYS A 67 11.29 8.00 -7.44
N THR A 68 10.12 7.51 -7.05
CA THR A 68 8.85 8.24 -7.17
C THR A 68 7.94 8.13 -5.95
N PHE A 69 8.24 7.24 -4.99
CA PHE A 69 7.37 6.92 -3.85
C PHE A 69 8.11 6.14 -2.73
N PRO A 70 7.88 6.44 -1.44
CA PRO A 70 7.11 7.55 -0.89
C PRO A 70 7.88 8.88 -0.92
#